data_AF-D8QWW4-F1
#
_entry.id   AF-D8QWW4-F1
#
_cell.length_a   1.000
_cell.length_b   1.000
_cell.length_c   1.000
_cell.angle_alpha   90.00
_cell.angle_beta   90.00
_cell.angle_gamma   90.00
#
_symmetry.space_group_name_H-M   'P 1'
#
loop_
_entity.id
_entity.type
_entity.pdbx_description
1 polymer ?
#
loop_
_entity_poly.entity_id
_entity_poly.type
_entity_poly.pdbx_seq_one_letter_code
_entity_poly.pdbx_strand_id
1 'polypeptide(L)'
;MATILAIGTALPPDACSQRDFVDSYFSEAEEHSHQAENAKTFSLSLPEGEKSGIKRRHFSVLPRFDPDETSSRSLEKSFAVANERVPELAARAARNALDEWGRPASSITHLV
;
A
#
# COMPACT_ATOMS: atom_id res chain seq x y z
N MET A 1 8.79 28.01 17.32
CA MET A 1 7.57 27.38 16.76
C MET A 1 7.85 27.01 15.32
N ALA A 2 7.33 25.88 14.85
CA ALA A 2 7.46 25.42 13.47
C ALA A 2 6.08 25.46 12.78
N THR A 3 6.07 25.76 11.48
CA THR A 3 4.85 25.88 10.67
C THR A 3 4.99 25.03 9.40
N ILE A 4 3.90 24.39 8.97
CA ILE A 4 3.86 23.62 7.71
C ILE A 4 3.65 24.60 6.56
N LEU A 5 4.50 24.53 5.53
CA LEU A 5 4.49 25.47 4.40
C LEU A 5 3.85 24.90 3.12
N ALA A 6 3.84 23.58 2.96
CA ALA A 6 3.25 22.87 1.82
C ALA A 6 3.04 21.38 2.15
N ILE A 7 2.14 20.71 1.42
CA ILE A 7 1.82 19.28 1.58
C ILE A 7 1.72 18.63 0.20
N GLY A 8 2.63 17.70 -0.08
CA GLY A 8 2.59 16.87 -1.29
C GLY A 8 2.27 15.42 -0.96
N THR A 9 1.45 14.78 -1.81
CA THR A 9 1.14 13.35 -1.70
C THR A 9 1.38 12.65 -3.04
N ALA A 10 1.64 11.34 -2.98
CA ALA A 10 1.78 10.48 -4.14
C ALA A 10 1.27 9.07 -3.80
N LEU A 11 0.52 8.46 -4.70
CA LEU A 11 -0.06 7.13 -4.51
C LEU A 11 0.47 6.16 -5.59
N PRO A 12 0.69 4.88 -5.28
CA PRO A 12 0.92 3.87 -6.31
C PRO A 12 -0.15 3.94 -7.42
N PRO A 13 0.21 3.71 -8.69
CA PRO A 13 -0.74 3.82 -9.80
C PRO A 13 -1.87 2.79 -9.70
N ASP A 14 -1.55 1.60 -9.19
CA ASP A 14 -2.52 0.52 -9.09
C ASP A 14 -3.44 0.74 -7.89
N ALA A 15 -4.73 0.88 -8.19
CA ALA A 15 -5.77 1.13 -7.23
C ALA A 15 -6.82 0.02 -7.33
N CYS A 16 -7.15 -0.59 -6.18
CA CYS A 16 -8.08 -1.71 -6.09
C CYS A 16 -9.22 -1.35 -5.13
N SER A 17 -10.46 -1.66 -5.50
CA SER A 17 -11.58 -1.45 -4.58
C SER A 17 -11.44 -2.40 -3.38
N GLN A 18 -12.03 -2.01 -2.24
CA GLN A 18 -11.98 -2.89 -1.07
C GLN A 18 -12.65 -4.24 -1.33
N ARG A 19 -13.69 -4.26 -2.18
CA ARG A 19 -14.37 -5.48 -2.60
C ARG A 19 -13.45 -6.37 -3.44
N ASP A 20 -12.90 -5.81 -4.53
CA ASP A 20 -12.04 -6.58 -5.44
C ASP A 20 -10.80 -7.14 -4.73
N PHE A 21 -10.28 -6.40 -3.74
CA PHE A 21 -9.18 -6.88 -2.91
C PHE A 21 -9.57 -8.10 -2.06
N VAL A 22 -10.71 -8.03 -1.37
CA VAL A 22 -11.21 -9.15 -0.55
C VAL A 22 -11.50 -10.35 -1.45
N ASP A 23 -12.23 -10.14 -2.54
CA ASP A 23 -12.60 -11.20 -3.47
C ASP A 23 -11.34 -11.89 -4.03
N SER A 24 -10.36 -11.13 -4.52
CA SER A 24 -9.11 -11.70 -5.05
C SER A 24 -8.29 -12.45 -3.99
N TYR A 25 -8.09 -11.85 -2.82
CA TYR A 25 -7.19 -12.39 -1.80
C TYR A 25 -7.76 -13.65 -1.14
N PHE A 26 -9.06 -13.67 -0.87
CA PHE A 26 -9.69 -14.82 -0.20
C PHE A 26 -10.16 -15.91 -1.14
N SER A 27 -10.44 -15.61 -2.41
CA SER A 27 -10.68 -16.68 -3.40
C SER A 27 -9.46 -17.59 -3.54
N GLU A 28 -8.25 -17.01 -3.61
CA GLU A 28 -6.99 -17.78 -3.64
C GLU A 28 -6.79 -18.57 -2.33
N ALA A 29 -7.19 -18.02 -1.18
CA ALA A 29 -7.08 -18.69 0.13
C ALA A 29 -8.03 -19.90 0.30
N GLU A 30 -9.25 -19.82 -0.27
CA GLU A 30 -10.23 -20.91 -0.20
C GLU A 30 -9.82 -22.13 -1.05
N GLU A 31 -9.06 -21.92 -2.13
CA GLU A 31 -8.59 -22.98 -3.04
C GLU A 31 -7.50 -23.88 -2.43
N HIS A 32 -6.77 -23.42 -1.40
CA HIS A 32 -5.57 -24.07 -0.84
C HIS A 32 -5.76 -24.85 0.51
N SER A 33 -7.00 -25.00 1.02
CA SER A 33 -7.41 -25.87 2.16
C SER A 33 -7.06 -25.46 3.62
N HIS A 34 -7.76 -26.10 4.60
CA HIS A 34 -7.79 -25.98 6.09
C HIS A 34 -7.93 -24.59 6.73
N GLN A 35 -7.47 -23.53 6.08
CA GLN A 35 -7.63 -22.15 6.53
C GLN A 35 -8.84 -21.46 5.90
N ALA A 36 -9.58 -22.15 5.02
CA ALA A 36 -10.80 -21.65 4.39
C ALA A 36 -11.80 -21.09 5.42
N GLU A 37 -11.92 -21.71 6.60
CA GLU A 37 -12.80 -21.21 7.67
C GLU A 37 -12.29 -19.90 8.30
N ASN A 38 -10.97 -19.74 8.43
CA ASN A 38 -10.34 -18.50 8.89
C ASN A 38 -10.37 -17.41 7.83
N ALA A 39 -10.09 -17.75 6.58
CA ALA A 39 -10.20 -16.88 5.41
C ALA A 39 -11.64 -16.37 5.25
N LYS A 40 -12.63 -17.25 5.39
CA LYS A 40 -14.05 -16.91 5.38
C LYS A 40 -14.42 -16.05 6.58
N THR A 41 -13.96 -16.38 7.79
CA THR A 41 -14.22 -15.55 8.99
C THR A 41 -13.61 -14.16 8.87
N PHE A 42 -12.40 -14.05 8.30
CA PHE A 42 -11.72 -12.78 8.10
C PHE A 42 -12.32 -12.00 6.92
N SER A 43 -12.78 -12.66 5.86
CA SER A 43 -13.58 -12.04 4.79
C SER A 43 -14.90 -11.49 5.32
N LEU A 44 -15.60 -12.25 6.17
CA LEU A 44 -16.84 -11.84 6.83
C LEU A 44 -16.62 -10.73 7.88
N SER A 45 -15.43 -10.64 8.48
CA SER A 45 -15.02 -9.55 9.36
C SER A 45 -14.51 -8.32 8.60
N LEU A 46 -14.17 -8.49 7.32
CA LEU A 46 -13.93 -7.46 6.31
C LEU A 46 -15.16 -7.26 5.39
N PRO A 47 -16.41 -7.20 5.90
CA PRO A 47 -17.59 -7.24 5.04
C PRO A 47 -17.54 -6.07 4.06
N GLU A 48 -17.57 -6.40 2.76
CA GLU A 48 -17.78 -5.53 1.60
C GLU A 48 -17.62 -4.02 1.87
N GLY A 49 -16.45 -3.57 2.33
CA GLY A 49 -16.17 -2.15 2.58
C GLY A 49 -16.98 -1.45 3.70
N GLU A 50 -18.19 -1.89 4.06
CA GLU A 50 -19.14 -1.11 4.88
C GLU A 50 -18.67 -0.91 6.32
N LYS A 51 -18.11 -1.94 6.97
CA LYS A 51 -17.58 -1.79 8.35
C LYS A 51 -16.20 -1.14 8.40
N SER A 52 -15.40 -1.31 7.35
CA SER A 52 -14.04 -0.75 7.31
C SER A 52 -14.01 0.75 7.00
N GLY A 53 -15.06 1.27 6.35
CA GLY A 53 -15.08 2.64 5.81
C GLY A 53 -14.12 2.85 4.62
N ILE A 54 -13.43 1.79 4.15
CA ILE A 54 -12.44 1.87 3.07
C ILE A 54 -13.13 1.65 1.73
N LYS A 55 -13.04 2.65 0.85
CA LYS A 55 -13.58 2.57 -0.51
C LYS A 55 -12.59 1.95 -1.50
N ARG A 56 -11.31 2.33 -1.39
CA ARG A 56 -10.25 1.92 -2.31
C ARG A 56 -8.90 1.92 -1.60
N ARG A 57 -7.99 1.05 -2.04
CA ARG A 57 -6.59 1.00 -1.61
C ARG A 57 -5.67 1.11 -2.82
N HIS A 58 -4.49 1.66 -2.60
CA HIS A 58 -3.43 1.71 -3.60
C HIS A 58 -2.29 0.80 -3.16
N PHE A 59 -1.79 -0.04 -4.07
CA PHE A 59 -0.72 -0.98 -3.78
C PHE A 59 0.36 -0.85 -4.85
N SER A 60 1.64 -0.82 -4.45
CA SER A 60 2.74 -0.95 -5.42
C SER A 60 2.87 -2.38 -5.95
N VAL A 61 2.45 -3.36 -5.15
CA VAL A 61 2.31 -4.76 -5.52
C VAL A 61 1.08 -5.30 -4.79
N LEU A 62 0.12 -5.85 -5.53
CA LEU A 62 -1.05 -6.46 -4.93
C LEU A 62 -0.63 -7.63 -4.02
N PRO A 63 -1.19 -7.74 -2.80
CA PRO A 63 -1.00 -8.94 -1.99
C PRO A 63 -1.67 -10.11 -2.71
N ARG A 64 -0.93 -11.21 -2.85
CA ARG A 64 -1.49 -12.49 -3.29
C ARG A 64 -1.46 -13.43 -2.11
N PHE A 65 -2.44 -14.33 -2.02
CA PHE A 65 -2.40 -15.38 -1.03
C PHE A 65 -1.27 -16.34 -1.39
N ASP A 66 -0.49 -16.74 -0.40
CA ASP A 66 0.56 -17.73 -0.59
C ASP A 66 0.45 -18.83 0.47
N PRO A 67 0.12 -20.07 0.08
CA PRO A 67 -0.09 -21.17 1.04
C PRO A 67 1.18 -21.56 1.81
N ASP A 68 2.36 -21.21 1.29
CA ASP A 68 3.66 -21.49 1.90
C ASP A 68 4.30 -20.19 2.42
N GLU A 69 3.54 -19.30 3.08
CA GLU A 69 3.92 -18.00 3.72
C GLU A 69 5.38 -17.92 4.25
N THR A 70 5.95 -19.05 4.66
CA THR A 70 7.34 -19.21 5.08
C THR A 70 8.40 -19.01 3.96
N SER A 71 8.04 -19.13 2.68
CA SER A 71 9.01 -19.29 1.57
C SER A 71 8.88 -18.30 0.40
N SER A 72 7.78 -17.56 0.31
CA SER A 72 7.35 -17.01 -0.98
C SER A 72 7.58 -15.52 -1.21
N ARG A 73 7.76 -14.72 -0.15
CA ARG A 73 8.44 -13.44 -0.33
C ARG A 73 9.89 -13.40 0.09
N SER A 74 10.40 -14.08 1.10
CA SER A 74 11.74 -13.75 1.63
C SER A 74 11.87 -12.25 1.96
N LEU A 75 12.60 -11.94 3.01
CA LEU A 75 12.83 -10.55 3.38
C LEU A 75 13.49 -9.76 2.22
N GLU A 76 14.34 -10.44 1.44
CA GLU A 76 15.09 -9.88 0.32
C GLU A 76 14.20 -9.41 -0.85
N LYS A 77 13.23 -10.21 -1.33
CA LYS A 77 12.35 -9.75 -2.43
C LYS A 77 11.46 -8.59 -1.99
N SER A 78 10.98 -8.62 -0.73
CA SER A 78 10.21 -7.51 -0.17
C SER A 78 11.03 -6.23 -0.10
N PHE A 79 12.29 -6.31 0.34
CA PHE A 79 13.20 -5.16 0.33
C PHE A 79 13.53 -4.70 -1.08
N ALA A 80 13.72 -5.59 -2.05
CA ALA A 80 14.00 -5.22 -3.43
C ALA A 80 12.87 -4.34 -4.01
N VAL A 81 11.62 -4.76 -3.82
CA VAL A 81 10.44 -3.97 -4.23
C VAL A 81 10.37 -2.65 -3.47
N ALA A 82 10.57 -2.65 -2.15
CA ALA A 82 10.50 -1.43 -1.35
C ALA A 82 11.60 -0.42 -1.74
N ASN A 83 12.83 -0.88 -1.96
CA ASN A 83 13.97 -0.06 -2.34
C ASN A 83 13.78 0.59 -3.72
N GLU A 84 13.02 -0.03 -4.62
CA GLU A 84 12.65 0.57 -5.90
C GLU A 84 11.49 1.57 -5.74
N ARG A 85 10.39 1.13 -5.11
CA ARG A 85 9.11 1.86 -5.15
C ARG A 85 9.00 2.98 -4.12
N VAL A 86 9.58 2.83 -2.93
CA VAL A 86 9.48 3.82 -1.86
C VAL A 86 10.20 5.13 -2.24
N PRO A 87 11.46 5.11 -2.72
CA PRO A 87 12.13 6.35 -3.13
C PRO A 87 11.42 7.06 -4.28
N GLU A 88 10.86 6.31 -5.24
CA GLU A 88 10.10 6.86 -6.37
C GLU A 88 8.86 7.65 -5.89
N LEU A 89 8.04 7.02 -5.03
CA LEU A 89 6.85 7.66 -4.48
C LEU A 89 7.18 8.84 -3.57
N ALA A 90 8.21 8.71 -2.72
CA ALA A 90 8.68 9.78 -1.86
C ALA A 90 9.19 10.98 -2.67
N ALA A 91 9.96 10.74 -3.72
CA ALA A 91 10.45 11.80 -4.61
C ALA A 91 9.30 12.54 -5.30
N ARG A 92 8.26 11.82 -5.74
CA ARG A 92 7.07 12.44 -6.36
C ARG A 92 6.24 13.25 -5.36
N ALA A 93 6.02 12.73 -4.15
CA ALA A 93 5.33 13.47 -3.09
C ALA A 93 6.11 14.73 -2.69
N ALA A 94 7.43 14.61 -2.51
CA ALA A 94 8.30 15.74 -2.20
C ALA A 94 8.31 16.79 -3.32
N ARG A 95 8.31 16.35 -4.58
CA ARG A 95 8.19 17.27 -5.73
C ARG A 95 6.88 18.06 -5.69
N ASN A 96 5.76 17.37 -5.48
CA ASN A 96 4.45 18.02 -5.37
C ASN A 96 4.42 19.06 -4.23
N ALA A 97 5.05 18.76 -3.10
CA ALA A 97 5.17 19.70 -1.98
C ALA A 97 6.06 20.91 -2.31
N LEU A 98 7.19 20.69 -3.00
CA LEU A 98 8.09 21.76 -3.44
C LEU A 98 7.40 22.67 -4.46
N ASP A 99 6.61 22.10 -5.37
CA ASP A 99 5.88 22.84 -6.39
C ASP A 99 4.79 23.73 -5.74
N GLU A 100 4.10 23.24 -4.71
CA GLU A 100 3.17 24.05 -3.91
C GLU A 100 3.91 25.13 -3.09
N TRP A 101 5.05 24.79 -2.50
CA TRP A 101 5.85 25.74 -1.70
C TRP A 101 6.43 26.89 -2.56
N GLY A 102 6.74 26.62 -3.83
CA GLY A 102 7.21 27.60 -4.80
C GLY A 102 8.67 28.07 -4.62
N ARG A 103 9.43 27.46 -3.69
CA ARG A 103 10.85 27.77 -3.46
C ARG A 103 11.76 26.70 -4.05
N PRO A 104 13.01 27.02 -4.42
CA PRO A 104 13.92 26.04 -4.99
C PRO A 104 14.28 24.96 -3.97
N ALA A 105 14.49 23.73 -4.44
CA ALA A 105 14.88 22.59 -3.61
C ALA A 105 16.16 22.84 -2.79
N SER A 106 17.08 23.69 -3.27
CA SER A 106 18.28 24.10 -2.53
C SER A 106 17.99 24.91 -1.26
N SER A 107 16.75 25.38 -1.08
CA SER A 107 16.30 26.04 0.16
C SER A 107 15.94 25.05 1.28
N ILE A 108 15.89 23.74 0.99
CA ILE A 108 15.72 22.71 2.00
C ILE A 108 17.06 22.50 2.73
N THR A 109 17.05 22.67 4.05
CA THR A 109 18.25 22.54 4.90
C THR A 109 18.31 21.21 5.65
N HIS A 110 17.18 20.52 5.78
CA HIS A 110 17.05 19.26 6.51
C HIS A 110 16.07 18.34 5.77
N LEU A 111 16.39 17.05 5.73
CA LEU A 111 15.51 15.97 5.27
C LEU A 111 15.32 15.02 6.45
N VAL A 112 14.07 14.67 6.75
CA VAL A 112 13.69 13.74 7.83
C VAL A 112 13.14 12.47 7.21
#